data_AF-A0A2W7PL73-F1
#
_entry.id   AF-A0A2W7PL73-F1
#
_cell.length_a   1.000
_cell.length_b   1.000
_cell.length_c   1.000
_cell.angle_alpha   90.00
_cell.angle_beta   90.00
_cell.angle_gamma   90.00
#
_symmetry.space_group_name_H-M   'P 1'
#
loop_
_entity.id
_entity.type
_entity.pdbx_description
1 polymer ?
#
loop_
_entity_poly.entity_id
_entity_poly.type
_entity_poly.pdbx_seq_one_letter_code
_entity_poly.pdbx_strand_id
1 'polypeptide(L)'
;MTIKTSISLPETQARYARDLVDPGVFPSLRAVVQHSLEALRQKEEAERADTEALKAVLAARAEGRFLAELQFRTRLDEMLDKATRRYVED
;
A
#
# COMPACT_ATOMS: atom_id res chain seq x y z
N MET A 1 -18.69 -12.34 18.77
CA MET A 1 -19.90 -13.04 18.28
C MET A 1 -19.77 -13.26 16.79
N THR A 2 -20.28 -14.37 16.24
CA THR A 2 -20.28 -14.58 14.78
C THR A 2 -21.70 -14.78 14.27
N ILE A 3 -22.07 -14.03 13.23
CA ILE A 3 -23.39 -14.16 12.58
C ILE A 3 -23.27 -15.20 11.47
N LYS A 4 -24.27 -16.09 11.34
CA LYS A 4 -24.34 -17.06 10.24
C LYS A 4 -25.18 -16.45 9.13
N THR A 5 -24.55 -16.22 7.98
CA THR A 5 -25.19 -15.65 6.80
C THR A 5 -25.13 -16.66 5.66
N SER A 6 -26.22 -16.81 4.91
CA SER A 6 -26.22 -17.59 3.67
C SER A 6 -25.77 -16.69 2.53
N ILE A 7 -24.75 -17.12 1.76
CA ILE A 7 -24.21 -16.38 0.62
C ILE A 7 -24.18 -17.27 -0.61
N SER A 8 -24.51 -16.72 -1.77
CA SER A 8 -24.35 -17.38 -3.05
C SER A 8 -22.97 -17.02 -3.60
N LEU A 9 -22.17 -18.03 -3.93
CA LEU A 9 -20.87 -17.86 -4.57
C LEU A 9 -20.94 -18.32 -6.02
N PRO A 10 -20.32 -17.60 -6.97
CA PRO A 10 -20.07 -18.10 -8.31
C PRO A 10 -19.34 -19.44 -8.26
N GLU A 11 -19.64 -20.34 -9.21
CA GLU A 11 -19.06 -21.68 -9.24
C GLU A 11 -17.53 -21.68 -9.23
N THR A 12 -16.92 -20.72 -9.93
CA THR A 12 -15.46 -20.52 -9.96
C THR A 12 -14.88 -20.20 -8.58
N GLN A 13 -15.53 -19.33 -7.81
CA GLN A 13 -15.12 -18.98 -6.45
C GLN A 13 -15.34 -20.15 -5.48
N ALA A 14 -16.45 -20.87 -5.64
CA ALA A 14 -16.74 -22.06 -4.85
C ALA A 14 -15.71 -23.17 -5.09
N ARG A 15 -15.30 -23.40 -6.35
CA ARG A 15 -14.23 -24.34 -6.70
C ARG A 15 -12.90 -23.93 -6.06
N TYR A 16 -12.49 -22.68 -6.25
CA TYR A 16 -11.25 -22.16 -5.65
C TYR A 16 -11.24 -22.30 -4.12
N ALA A 17 -12.34 -21.98 -3.45
CA ALA A 17 -12.43 -22.12 -2.01
C ALA A 17 -12.35 -23.59 -1.54
N ARG A 18 -12.86 -24.55 -2.34
CA ARG A 18 -12.68 -25.99 -2.06
C ARG A 18 -11.24 -26.43 -2.28
N ASP A 19 -10.59 -25.98 -3.35
CA ASP A 19 -9.18 -26.28 -3.65
C ASP A 19 -8.22 -25.79 -2.54
N LEU A 20 -8.65 -24.82 -1.72
CA LEU A 20 -7.93 -24.37 -0.53
C LEU A 20 -8.25 -25.17 0.74
N VAL A 21 -9.41 -25.79 0.82
CA VAL A 21 -9.86 -26.54 2.00
C VAL A 21 -9.47 -28.01 1.92
N ASP A 22 -9.63 -28.63 0.76
CA ASP A 22 -9.34 -30.04 0.53
C ASP A 22 -7.88 -30.44 0.89
N PRO A 23 -6.85 -29.65 0.54
CA PRO A 23 -5.47 -29.90 0.97
C PRO A 23 -5.17 -29.42 2.40
N GLY A 24 -6.14 -28.83 3.11
CA GLY A 24 -5.99 -28.38 4.49
C GLY A 24 -5.36 -27.00 4.69
N VAL A 25 -5.21 -26.18 3.63
CA VAL A 25 -4.71 -24.79 3.77
C VAL A 25 -5.66 -23.97 4.63
N PHE A 26 -6.98 -24.19 4.48
CA PHE A 26 -8.00 -23.64 5.36
C PHE A 26 -8.85 -24.75 5.99
N PRO A 27 -9.29 -24.58 7.25
CA PRO A 27 -10.07 -25.59 7.95
C PRO A 27 -11.53 -25.68 7.47
N SER A 28 -12.03 -24.70 6.72
CA SER A 28 -13.39 -24.71 6.16
C SER A 28 -13.59 -23.59 5.14
N LEU A 29 -14.64 -23.70 4.32
CA LEU A 29 -15.07 -22.62 3.41
C LEU A 29 -15.36 -21.31 4.14
N ARG A 30 -15.91 -21.38 5.36
CA ARG A 30 -16.16 -20.19 6.19
C ARG A 30 -14.85 -19.48 6.54
N ALA A 31 -13.81 -20.23 6.89
CA ALA A 31 -12.51 -19.67 7.23
C ALA A 31 -11.88 -18.97 6.00
N VAL A 32 -12.04 -19.53 4.80
CA VAL A 32 -11.61 -18.89 3.54
C VAL A 32 -12.30 -17.52 3.38
N VAL A 33 -13.64 -17.48 3.50
CA VAL A 33 -14.41 -16.23 3.34
C VAL A 33 -14.03 -15.20 4.40
N GLN A 34 -13.90 -15.62 5.66
CA GLN A 34 -13.49 -14.73 6.76
C GLN A 34 -12.11 -14.14 6.50
N HIS A 35 -11.15 -14.96 6.08
CA HIS A 35 -9.81 -14.49 5.74
C HIS A 35 -9.83 -13.54 4.54
N SER A 36 -10.61 -13.82 3.50
CA SER A 36 -10.70 -12.92 2.34
C SER A 36 -11.29 -11.55 2.67
N LEU A 37 -12.27 -11.49 3.58
CA LEU A 37 -12.85 -10.23 4.03
C LEU A 37 -11.87 -9.44 4.89
N GLU A 38 -11.13 -10.12 5.74
CA GLU A 38 -10.07 -9.50 6.54
C GLU A 38 -8.93 -8.97 5.66
N ALA A 39 -8.50 -9.75 4.67
CA ALA A 39 -7.50 -9.31 3.70
C ALA A 39 -7.97 -8.11 2.88
N LEU A 40 -9.24 -8.07 2.48
CA LEU A 40 -9.83 -6.92 1.80
C LEU A 40 -9.84 -5.67 2.71
N ARG A 41 -10.24 -5.83 3.98
CA ARG A 41 -10.21 -4.74 4.97
C ARG A 41 -8.81 -4.17 5.13
N GLN A 42 -7.81 -5.03 5.32
CA GLN A 42 -6.41 -4.63 5.48
C GLN A 42 -5.89 -3.90 4.24
N LYS A 43 -6.23 -4.38 3.05
CA LYS A 43 -5.88 -3.72 1.79
C LYS A 43 -6.49 -2.32 1.71
N GLU A 44 -7.78 -2.17 2.00
CA GLU A 44 -8.44 -0.85 1.97
C GLU A 44 -7.90 0.11 3.04
N GLU A 45 -7.52 -0.40 4.21
CA GLU A 45 -6.88 0.41 5.26
C GLU A 45 -5.49 0.89 4.82
N ALA A 46 -4.68 0.03 4.21
CA ALA A 46 -3.38 0.41 3.66
C ALA A 46 -3.51 1.42 2.53
N GLU A 47 -4.39 1.18 1.54
CA GLU A 47 -4.61 2.11 0.42
C GLU A 47 -5.09 3.48 0.90
N ARG A 48 -5.95 3.53 1.93
CA ARG A 48 -6.38 4.79 2.56
C ARG A 48 -5.22 5.49 3.26
N ALA A 49 -4.42 4.76 4.05
CA ALA A 49 -3.28 5.33 4.74
C ALA A 49 -2.25 5.92 3.77
N ASP A 50 -1.92 5.20 2.69
CA ASP A 50 -1.01 5.65 1.64
C ASP A 50 -1.54 6.89 0.93
N THR A 51 -2.83 6.90 0.62
CA THR A 51 -3.49 8.05 -0.01
C THR A 51 -3.44 9.30 0.87
N GLU A 52 -3.73 9.16 2.17
CA GLU A 52 -3.67 10.29 3.11
C GLU A 52 -2.23 10.77 3.33
N ALA A 53 -1.26 9.85 3.39
CA ALA A 53 0.15 10.20 3.47
C ALA A 53 0.60 11.00 2.23
N LEU A 54 0.21 10.55 1.03
CA LEU A 54 0.52 11.27 -0.22
C LEU A 54 -0.14 12.66 -0.24
N LYS A 55 -1.40 12.77 0.16
CA LYS A 55 -2.09 14.07 0.27
C LYS A 55 -1.36 15.02 1.22
N ALA A 56 -0.91 14.52 2.38
CA ALA A 56 -0.16 15.32 3.34
C ALA A 56 1.17 15.81 2.75
N VAL A 57 1.92 14.95 2.05
CA VAL A 57 3.17 15.35 1.36
C VAL A 57 2.91 16.42 0.29
N LEU A 58 1.85 16.25 -0.51
CA LEU A 58 1.49 17.21 -1.55
C LEU A 58 1.03 18.55 -0.97
N ALA A 59 0.24 18.53 0.11
CA ALA A 59 -0.20 19.74 0.80
C ALA A 59 1.00 20.51 1.38
N ALA A 60 1.89 19.82 2.11
CA ALA A 60 3.12 20.43 2.63
C ALA A 60 4.00 21.00 1.51
N ARG A 61 4.08 20.31 0.37
CA ARG A 61 4.83 20.78 -0.79
C ARG A 61 4.20 22.01 -1.46
N ALA A 62 2.87 22.10 -1.46
CA ALA A 62 2.12 23.21 -2.04
C ALA A 62 2.21 24.49 -1.19
N GLU A 63 2.32 24.36 0.14
CA GLU A 63 2.58 25.48 1.06
C GLU A 63 4.01 26.03 0.92
N GLY A 64 4.95 25.19 0.50
CA GLY A 64 6.33 25.57 0.26
C GLY A 64 6.52 26.47 -0.97
N ARG A 65 7.57 27.29 -0.95
CA ARG A 65 7.93 28.14 -2.10
C ARG A 65 8.31 27.28 -3.30
N PHE A 66 7.69 27.54 -4.45
CA PHE A 66 8.14 27.01 -5.73
C PHE A 66 9.39 27.73 -6.20
N LEU A 67 10.40 26.97 -6.63
CA LEU A 67 11.63 27.51 -7.19
C LEU A 67 11.51 27.53 -8.72
N ALA A 68 12.09 28.55 -9.34
CA ALA A 68 12.28 28.55 -10.79
C ALA A 68 13.27 27.43 -11.17
N GLU A 69 13.12 26.87 -12.37
CA GLU A 69 13.94 25.75 -12.83
C GLU A 69 15.45 26.02 -12.70
N LEU A 70 15.92 27.17 -13.17
CA LEU A 70 17.34 27.52 -13.10
C LEU A 70 17.84 27.57 -11.64
N GLN A 71 17.06 28.15 -10.74
CA GLN A 71 17.41 28.22 -9.31
C GLN A 71 17.45 26.83 -8.66
N PHE A 72 16.55 25.92 -9.07
CA PHE A 72 16.56 24.54 -8.59
C PHE A 72 17.81 23.80 -9.06
N ARG A 73 18.16 23.90 -10.35
CA ARG A 73 19.34 23.24 -10.93
C ARG A 73 20.63 23.68 -10.24
N THR A 74 20.84 24.99 -10.10
CA THR A 74 22.04 25.52 -9.43
C THR A 74 22.17 25.00 -8.00
N ARG A 75 21.09 25.01 -7.21
CA ARG A 75 21.11 24.49 -5.84
C ARG A 75 21.38 22.99 -5.77
N LEU A 76 20.85 22.23 -6.72
CA LEU A 76 21.07 20.79 -6.78
C LEU A 76 22.53 20.46 -7.10
N ASP A 77 23.14 21.16 -8.07
CA ASP A 77 24.54 20.99 -8.43
C ASP A 77 25.47 21.31 -7.24
N GLU A 78 25.20 22.42 -6.53
CA GLU A 78 25.92 22.78 -5.30
C GLU A 78 25.81 21.70 -4.20
N MET A 79 24.62 21.11 -4.03
CA MET A 79 24.40 20.03 -3.06
C MET A 79 25.17 18.76 -3.44
N LEU A 80 25.19 18.40 -4.72
CA LEU A 80 25.91 17.22 -5.23
C LEU A 80 27.42 17.39 -5.12
N ASP A 81 27.94 18.58 -5.46
CA ASP A 81 29.36 18.89 -5.30
C ASP A 81 29.79 18.78 -3.84
N LYS A 82 28.97 19.30 -2.91
CA LYS A 82 29.24 19.21 -1.48
C LYS A 82 29.21 17.76 -0.98
N ALA A 83 28.23 16.97 -1.42
CA ALA A 83 28.12 15.55 -1.05
C ALA A 83 29.32 14.75 -1.59
N THR A 84 29.76 15.03 -2.81
CA THR A 84 30.90 14.38 -3.45
C THR A 84 32.20 14.67 -2.72
N ARG A 85 32.45 15.94 -2.36
CA ARG A 85 33.64 16.31 -1.57
C ARG A 85 33.68 15.59 -0.23
N ARG A 86 32.54 15.53 0.47
CA ARG A 86 32.44 14.81 1.75
C ARG A 86 32.75 13.33 1.61
N TYR A 87 32.31 12.70 0.52
CA TYR A 87 32.57 11.28 0.25
C TYR A 87 34.04 11.00 -0.14
N VAL A 88 34.75 11.99 -0.68
CA VAL A 88 36.17 11.86 -1.08
C VAL A 88 37.12 12.14 0.09
N GLU A 89 36.67 12.87 1.11
CA GLU A 89 37.44 13.19 2.32
C GLU A 89 37.30 12.15 3.45
N ASP A 90 36.30 11.27 3.40
CA ASP A 90 36.10 10.10 4.29
C ASP A 90 36.73 8.81 3.71
#